data_AF-A0A2A5IZL8-F1
#
_entry.id   AF-A0A2A5IZL8-F1
#
_cell.length_a   1.000
_cell.length_b   1.000
_cell.length_c   1.000
_cell.angle_alpha   90.00
_cell.angle_beta   90.00
_cell.angle_gamma   90.00
#
_symmetry.space_group_name_H-M   'P 1'
#
loop_
_entity.id
_entity.type
_entity.pdbx_description
1 polymer ?
#
loop_
_entity_poly.entity_id
_entity_poly.type
_entity_poly.pdbx_seq_one_letter_code
_entity_poly.pdbx_strand_id
1 'polypeptide(L)'
;RSTSVNDTDVGDDLGHRVTPLYGALLRDDALNAIAAACLADGMYVTATIKVDRIAFGERWIDHSSKTEGLIDDPTTCPAALDSLIERGRGVASDREELRIEVTATGANIVAGKAPSNAGAARAVRAVLAAMDRHMNGHPLSDADVAKLAGGLLNKRVRDAVVAIGLTGRREAARAVFADVTRRVCGPARAEAATIVAVLAYFACDGALLRMALEEAQREAPKHSLALMVAYALDMQIHPTKFEEALVPSRQILAELGIVVPD
;
A
#
# COMPACT_ATOMS: atom_id res chain seq x y z
N ARG A 1 -17.58 -49.59 -46.25
CA ARG A 1 -17.60 -50.74 -45.32
C ARG A 1 -16.31 -50.66 -44.53
N SER A 2 -16.29 -50.13 -43.31
CA SER A 2 -16.59 -50.85 -42.05
C SER A 2 -15.58 -52.01 -41.90
N THR A 3 -14.74 -52.18 -40.85
CA THR A 3 -14.86 -51.81 -39.43
C THR A 3 -13.59 -52.24 -38.66
N SER A 4 -13.32 -51.61 -37.50
CA SER A 4 -12.74 -52.16 -36.23
C SER A 4 -11.24 -52.52 -36.18
N VAL A 5 -10.33 -51.90 -35.40
CA VAL A 5 -10.21 -51.61 -33.93
C VAL A 5 -9.50 -52.74 -33.12
N ASN A 6 -8.42 -52.31 -32.41
CA ASN A 6 -7.70 -52.85 -31.22
C ASN A 6 -6.91 -54.17 -31.36
N ASP A 7 -5.81 -54.45 -30.65
CA ASP A 7 -5.02 -53.90 -29.51
C ASP A 7 -3.55 -54.35 -29.79
N THR A 8 -2.46 -53.72 -29.34
CA THR A 8 -2.00 -53.74 -27.95
C THR A 8 -0.81 -52.78 -27.80
N ASP A 9 -0.94 -51.95 -26.78
CA ASP A 9 0.03 -51.03 -26.21
C ASP A 9 0.95 -51.79 -25.22
N VAL A 10 2.26 -51.58 -25.30
CA VAL A 10 3.24 -51.99 -24.27
C VAL A 10 4.35 -50.95 -24.17
N GLY A 11 4.27 -50.16 -23.09
CA GLY A 11 5.31 -49.51 -22.26
C GLY A 11 6.61 -49.06 -22.91
N ASP A 12 6.95 -47.77 -22.97
CA ASP A 12 7.17 -46.82 -21.86
C ASP A 12 8.30 -47.25 -20.91
N ASP A 13 9.53 -46.82 -21.19
CA ASP A 13 10.54 -46.52 -20.16
C ASP A 13 11.71 -45.69 -20.74
N LEU A 14 11.53 -44.37 -20.85
CA LEU A 14 12.65 -43.42 -20.84
C LEU A 14 12.23 -42.14 -20.12
N GLY A 15 12.09 -42.26 -18.81
CA GLY A 15 12.00 -41.13 -17.89
C GLY A 15 13.29 -40.30 -17.88
N HIS A 16 13.40 -39.34 -18.80
CA HIS A 16 14.29 -38.20 -18.58
C HIS A 16 13.69 -37.30 -17.52
N ARG A 17 14.05 -37.58 -16.26
CA ARG A 17 13.94 -36.64 -15.14
C ARG A 17 14.69 -35.36 -15.52
N VAL A 18 13.96 -34.32 -15.91
CA VAL A 18 14.47 -32.95 -15.95
C VAL A 18 14.62 -32.51 -14.49
N THR A 19 15.84 -32.58 -13.98
CA THR A 19 16.20 -32.08 -12.65
C THR A 19 15.96 -30.57 -12.56
N PRO A 20 15.29 -30.05 -11.52
CA PRO A 20 15.05 -28.61 -11.35
C PRO A 20 16.30 -27.93 -10.79
N LEU A 21 17.40 -27.91 -11.54
CA LEU A 21 18.64 -27.21 -11.14
C LEU A 21 18.64 -25.73 -11.53
N TYR A 22 17.77 -25.31 -12.45
CA TYR A 22 17.78 -23.94 -12.98
C TYR A 22 17.17 -22.88 -12.05
N GLY A 23 16.31 -23.26 -11.09
CA GLY A 23 15.63 -22.29 -10.22
C GLY A 23 16.41 -21.86 -8.96
N ALA A 24 17.39 -22.66 -8.52
CA ALA A 24 18.16 -22.42 -7.31
C ALA A 24 19.38 -21.51 -7.57
N LEU A 25 20.09 -21.74 -8.68
CA LEU A 25 21.25 -20.94 -9.11
C LEU A 25 20.88 -19.46 -9.33
N LEU A 26 19.74 -19.19 -9.97
CA LEU A 26 19.21 -17.82 -10.19
C LEU A 26 18.88 -17.06 -8.89
N ARG A 27 18.56 -17.76 -7.79
CA ARG A 27 18.25 -17.12 -6.50
C ARG A 27 19.50 -16.83 -5.67
N ASP A 28 20.48 -17.72 -5.73
CA ASP A 28 21.77 -17.52 -5.06
C ASP A 28 22.58 -16.42 -5.73
N ASP A 29 22.53 -16.34 -7.07
CA ASP A 29 23.13 -15.23 -7.83
C ASP A 29 22.46 -13.89 -7.50
N ALA A 30 21.14 -13.87 -7.31
CA ALA A 30 20.41 -12.66 -6.90
C ALA A 30 20.78 -12.20 -5.49
N LEU A 31 20.91 -13.13 -4.53
CA LEU A 31 21.34 -12.82 -3.16
C LEU A 31 22.75 -12.23 -3.14
N ASN A 32 23.67 -12.82 -3.90
CA ASN A 32 25.05 -12.32 -4.01
C ASN A 32 25.10 -10.95 -4.70
N ALA A 33 24.29 -10.73 -5.74
CA ALA A 33 24.18 -9.44 -6.41
C ALA A 33 23.65 -8.34 -5.48
N ILE A 34 22.63 -8.64 -4.67
CA ILE A 34 22.09 -7.70 -3.67
C ILE A 34 23.13 -7.37 -2.61
N ALA A 35 23.81 -8.40 -2.06
CA ALA A 35 24.87 -8.19 -1.07
C ALA A 35 26.02 -7.33 -1.64
N ALA A 36 26.44 -7.59 -2.87
CA ALA A 36 27.46 -6.81 -3.56
C ALA A 36 27.03 -5.36 -3.79
N ALA A 37 25.77 -5.12 -4.16
CA ALA A 37 25.23 -3.77 -4.32
C ALA A 37 25.20 -3.00 -2.99
N CYS A 38 24.77 -3.64 -1.89
CA CYS A 38 24.81 -3.04 -0.55
C CYS A 38 26.24 -2.63 -0.14
N LEU A 39 27.22 -3.52 -0.38
CA LEU A 39 28.63 -3.23 -0.07
C LEU A 39 29.19 -2.09 -0.94
N ALA A 40 28.81 -2.03 -2.22
CA ALA A 40 29.22 -0.95 -3.12
C ALA A 40 28.72 0.42 -2.66
N ASP A 41 27.55 0.47 -2.02
CA ASP A 41 26.96 1.69 -1.42
C ASP A 41 27.46 1.95 0.02
N GLY A 42 28.49 1.22 0.49
CA GLY A 42 29.11 1.42 1.79
C GLY A 42 28.30 0.88 2.97
N MET A 43 27.30 0.04 2.71
CA MET A 43 26.57 -0.68 3.75
C MET A 43 27.35 -1.93 4.17
N TYR A 44 27.22 -2.34 5.43
CA TYR A 44 27.73 -3.63 5.90
C TYR A 44 26.64 -4.69 5.78
N VAL A 45 26.96 -5.81 5.15
CA VAL A 45 26.05 -6.98 5.07
C VAL A 45 26.42 -7.95 6.20
N THR A 46 25.55 -8.05 7.20
CA THR A 46 25.80 -8.92 8.37
C THR A 46 25.49 -10.39 8.08
N ALA A 47 24.44 -10.67 7.31
CA ALA A 47 24.05 -12.01 6.91
C ALA A 47 23.17 -11.96 5.66
N THR A 48 23.15 -13.04 4.89
CA THR A 48 22.32 -13.17 3.69
C THR A 48 21.39 -14.36 3.89
N ILE A 49 20.22 -14.13 4.47
CA ILE A 49 19.39 -15.22 5.00
C ILE A 49 18.36 -15.70 3.97
N LYS A 50 18.28 -17.01 3.78
CA LYS A 50 17.25 -17.71 2.99
C LYS A 50 16.24 -18.38 3.91
N VAL A 51 14.97 -18.13 3.65
CA VAL A 51 13.81 -18.74 4.33
C VAL A 51 12.79 -19.16 3.28
N ASP A 52 12.10 -20.27 3.53
CA ASP A 52 10.99 -20.69 2.65
C ASP A 52 9.76 -19.80 2.87
N ARG A 53 9.54 -19.39 4.13
CA ARG A 53 8.46 -18.48 4.55
C ARG A 53 8.91 -17.67 5.76
N ILE A 54 8.46 -16.41 5.83
CA ILE A 54 8.64 -15.58 7.03
C ILE A 54 7.47 -15.88 7.99
N ALA A 55 7.65 -16.84 8.88
CA ALA A 55 6.68 -17.18 9.93
C ALA A 55 7.39 -17.76 11.16
N PHE A 56 6.73 -17.70 12.32
CA PHE A 56 7.27 -18.24 13.57
C PHE A 56 7.65 -19.72 13.41
N GLY A 57 8.86 -20.07 13.84
CA GLY A 57 9.37 -21.44 13.83
C GLY A 57 9.81 -21.95 12.44
N GLU A 58 9.76 -21.13 11.39
CA GLU A 58 10.30 -21.50 10.08
C GLU A 58 11.83 -21.53 10.12
N ARG A 59 12.44 -22.42 9.32
CA ARG A 59 13.90 -22.55 9.27
C ARG A 59 14.50 -21.49 8.37
N TRP A 60 15.56 -20.86 8.85
CA TRP A 60 16.40 -19.96 8.08
C TRP A 60 17.80 -20.53 7.89
N ILE A 61 18.44 -20.23 6.77
CA ILE A 61 19.82 -20.61 6.46
C ILE A 61 20.55 -19.38 5.94
N ASP A 62 21.68 -19.02 6.54
CA ASP A 62 22.57 -17.99 6.02
C ASP A 62 23.33 -18.53 4.79
N HIS A 63 23.17 -17.84 3.67
CA HIS A 63 23.82 -18.16 2.41
C HIS A 63 25.35 -18.10 2.52
N SER A 64 25.90 -17.16 3.29
CA SER A 64 27.34 -16.93 3.37
C SER A 64 28.02 -17.89 4.35
N SER A 65 27.54 -17.96 5.60
CA SER A 65 28.15 -18.80 6.64
C SER A 65 27.63 -20.24 6.68
N LYS A 66 26.51 -20.52 6.00
CA LYS A 66 25.75 -21.78 6.09
C LYS A 66 25.21 -22.10 7.49
N THR A 67 25.24 -21.15 8.42
CA THR A 67 24.56 -21.29 9.71
C THR A 67 23.05 -21.30 9.53
N GLU A 68 22.33 -21.91 10.45
CA GLU A 68 20.88 -22.02 10.39
C GLU A 68 20.25 -21.83 11.77
N GLY A 69 18.95 -21.55 11.75
CA GLY A 69 18.17 -21.39 12.96
C GLY A 69 16.68 -21.37 12.66
N LEU A 70 15.89 -21.03 13.68
CA LEU A 70 14.45 -20.82 13.54
C LEU A 70 14.14 -19.33 13.61
N ILE A 71 13.09 -18.91 12.89
CA ILE A 71 12.57 -17.55 12.93
C ILE A 71 11.77 -17.36 14.22
N ASP A 72 12.18 -16.39 15.05
CA ASP A 72 11.37 -15.89 16.16
C ASP A 72 10.09 -15.23 15.64
N ASP A 73 9.05 -15.11 16.46
CA ASP A 73 7.75 -14.62 16.00
C ASP A 73 7.89 -13.19 15.43
N PRO A 74 7.71 -13.01 14.10
CA PRO A 74 7.93 -11.73 13.45
C PRO A 74 7.02 -10.63 13.98
N THR A 75 5.88 -10.98 14.59
CA THR A 75 4.90 -10.04 15.14
C THR A 75 5.26 -9.55 16.55
N THR A 76 6.22 -10.20 17.21
CA THR A 76 6.64 -9.87 18.58
C THR A 76 8.07 -9.32 18.67
N CYS A 77 8.77 -9.22 17.54
CA CYS A 77 10.13 -8.70 17.50
C CYS A 77 10.17 -7.18 17.78
N PRO A 78 11.33 -6.61 18.20
CA PRO A 78 11.47 -5.18 18.46
C PRO A 78 10.99 -4.29 17.30
N ALA A 79 11.26 -4.67 16.04
CA ALA A 79 10.78 -3.93 14.87
C ALA A 79 9.25 -3.95 14.73
N ALA A 80 8.58 -5.02 15.17
CA ALA A 80 7.12 -5.09 15.18
C ALA A 80 6.53 -4.22 16.30
N LEU A 81 7.19 -4.16 17.46
CA LEU A 81 6.83 -3.24 18.53
C LEU A 81 7.05 -1.78 18.12
N ASP A 82 8.16 -1.45 17.48
CA ASP A 82 8.44 -0.12 16.95
C ASP A 82 7.40 0.28 15.91
N SER A 83 7.04 -0.63 14.99
CA SER A 83 5.93 -0.41 14.05
C SER A 83 4.62 -0.14 14.78
N LEU A 84 4.30 -0.88 15.85
CA LEU A 84 3.09 -0.67 16.64
C LEU A 84 3.09 0.70 17.32
N ILE A 85 4.22 1.12 17.89
CA ILE A 85 4.35 2.40 18.61
C ILE A 85 4.35 3.59 17.64
N GLU A 86 5.15 3.53 16.58
CA GLU A 86 5.32 4.66 15.64
C GLU A 86 4.16 4.78 14.65
N ARG A 87 3.57 3.64 14.24
CA ARG A 87 2.59 3.57 13.16
C ARG A 87 1.20 3.16 13.64
N GLY A 88 1.04 2.89 14.94
CA GLY A 88 -0.23 2.46 15.53
C GLY A 88 -0.68 1.05 15.12
N ARG A 89 0.18 0.25 14.47
CA ARG A 89 -0.18 -1.05 13.90
C ARG A 89 0.96 -2.06 13.94
N GLY A 90 0.62 -3.30 14.28
CA GLY A 90 1.54 -4.44 14.24
C GLY A 90 1.88 -4.86 12.80
N VAL A 91 2.88 -5.72 12.66
CA VAL A 91 3.22 -6.34 11.38
C VAL A 91 2.07 -7.26 10.96
N ALA A 92 1.47 -7.00 9.80
CA ALA A 92 0.39 -7.82 9.29
C ALA A 92 0.87 -9.24 8.97
N SER A 93 0.04 -10.22 9.30
CA SER A 93 0.34 -11.65 9.18
C SER A 93 0.38 -12.10 7.71
N ASP A 94 -0.42 -11.44 6.86
CA ASP A 94 -0.46 -11.69 5.43
C ASP A 94 -0.84 -10.44 4.61
N ARG A 95 -0.70 -10.56 3.29
CA ARG A 95 -0.98 -9.50 2.33
C ARG A 95 -2.49 -9.28 2.11
N GLU A 96 -3.34 -10.25 2.43
CA GLU A 96 -4.80 -10.12 2.24
C GLU A 96 -5.44 -9.30 3.36
N GLU A 97 -4.92 -9.40 4.60
CA GLU A 97 -5.30 -8.59 5.76
C GLU A 97 -5.13 -7.10 5.47
N LEU A 98 -4.01 -6.72 4.81
CA LEU A 98 -3.77 -5.36 4.36
C LEU A 98 -4.72 -4.92 3.24
N ARG A 99 -5.14 -5.85 2.39
CA ARG A 99 -6.02 -5.57 1.25
C ARG A 99 -7.43 -5.20 1.70
N ILE A 100 -7.86 -5.67 2.86
CA ILE A 100 -9.16 -5.34 3.47
C ILE A 100 -9.30 -3.83 3.69
N GLU A 101 -8.22 -3.09 3.94
CA GLU A 101 -8.27 -1.63 4.16
C GLU A 101 -8.82 -0.85 2.96
N VAL A 102 -8.64 -1.36 1.73
CA VAL A 102 -9.03 -0.65 0.49
C VAL A 102 -10.00 -1.43 -0.40
N THR A 103 -10.28 -2.70 -0.07
CA THR A 103 -11.21 -3.54 -0.83
C THR A 103 -12.65 -3.06 -0.66
N ALA A 104 -13.36 -2.94 -1.79
CA ALA A 104 -14.77 -2.52 -1.79
C ALA A 104 -15.65 -3.46 -0.93
N THR A 105 -16.51 -2.86 -0.12
CA THR A 105 -17.51 -3.54 0.73
C THR A 105 -18.81 -3.86 0.00
N GLY A 106 -18.98 -3.36 -1.24
CA GLY A 106 -20.22 -3.49 -2.02
C GLY A 106 -21.30 -2.45 -1.71
N ALA A 107 -21.07 -1.53 -0.77
CA ALA A 107 -22.03 -0.46 -0.43
C ALA A 107 -22.31 0.50 -1.60
N ASN A 108 -21.32 0.73 -2.48
CA ASN A 108 -21.43 1.53 -3.71
C ASN A 108 -22.06 2.92 -3.51
N ILE A 109 -21.67 3.59 -2.42
CA ILE A 109 -22.15 4.93 -2.08
C ILE A 109 -21.72 5.92 -3.16
N VAL A 110 -22.72 6.57 -3.76
CA VAL A 110 -22.49 7.61 -4.76
C VAL A 110 -21.97 8.87 -4.08
N ALA A 111 -20.89 9.42 -4.62
CA ALA A 111 -20.33 10.66 -4.12
C ALA A 111 -21.35 11.81 -4.17
N GLY A 112 -21.36 12.63 -3.13
CA GLY A 112 -22.11 13.87 -3.10
C GLY A 112 -21.59 14.89 -4.11
N LYS A 113 -22.29 16.02 -4.22
CA LYS A 113 -21.90 17.09 -5.14
C LYS A 113 -20.55 17.67 -4.77
N ALA A 114 -19.66 17.79 -5.75
CA ALA A 114 -18.38 18.47 -5.59
C ALA A 114 -18.58 19.94 -5.16
N PRO A 115 -17.86 20.42 -4.14
CA PRO A 115 -17.92 21.82 -3.75
C PRO A 115 -17.28 22.71 -4.83
N SER A 116 -17.75 23.95 -4.94
CA SER A 116 -17.02 24.99 -5.68
C SER A 116 -15.72 25.34 -4.97
N ASN A 117 -14.80 26.04 -5.65
CA ASN A 117 -13.56 26.50 -5.03
C ASN A 117 -13.81 27.40 -3.81
N ALA A 118 -14.85 28.24 -3.84
CA ALA A 118 -15.28 29.05 -2.69
C ALA A 118 -15.78 28.17 -1.51
N GLY A 119 -16.29 26.97 -1.79
CA GLY A 119 -16.72 26.01 -0.79
C GLY A 119 -15.60 25.09 -0.26
N ALA A 120 -14.39 25.14 -0.83
CA ALA A 120 -13.33 24.20 -0.51
C ALA A 120 -12.93 24.25 0.98
N ALA A 121 -12.76 25.45 1.55
CA ALA A 121 -12.42 25.58 2.97
C ALA A 121 -13.46 24.97 3.91
N ARG A 122 -14.76 25.07 3.56
CA ARG A 122 -15.84 24.42 4.32
C ARG A 122 -15.77 22.90 4.21
N ALA A 123 -15.48 22.38 3.02
CA ALA A 123 -15.33 20.94 2.81
C ALA A 123 -14.13 20.38 3.58
N VAL A 124 -12.97 21.07 3.58
CA VAL A 124 -11.78 20.67 4.35
C VAL A 124 -12.06 20.67 5.86
N ARG A 125 -12.76 21.68 6.39
CA ARG A 125 -13.20 21.66 7.81
C ARG A 125 -14.12 20.48 8.13
N ALA A 126 -14.97 20.07 7.19
CA ALA A 126 -15.79 18.88 7.36
C ALA A 126 -14.96 17.59 7.36
N VAL A 127 -13.86 17.52 6.62
CA VAL A 127 -12.89 16.42 6.69
C VAL A 127 -12.25 16.35 8.07
N LEU A 128 -11.71 17.46 8.57
CA LEU A 128 -11.09 17.50 9.92
C LEU A 128 -12.08 17.06 11.00
N ALA A 129 -13.31 17.59 10.97
CA ALA A 129 -14.35 17.17 11.91
C ALA A 129 -14.75 15.69 11.77
N ALA A 130 -14.67 15.11 10.57
CA ALA A 130 -14.91 13.68 10.37
C ALA A 130 -13.74 12.84 10.93
N MET A 131 -12.50 13.29 10.75
CA MET A 131 -11.31 12.66 11.33
C MET A 131 -11.38 12.66 12.86
N ASP A 132 -11.70 13.81 13.48
CA ASP A 132 -11.80 13.90 14.94
C ASP A 132 -12.91 12.98 15.48
N ARG A 133 -14.08 12.94 14.83
CA ARG A 133 -15.16 12.02 15.22
C ARG A 133 -14.74 10.56 15.08
N HIS A 134 -14.10 10.20 13.97
CA HIS A 134 -13.66 8.85 13.70
C HIS A 134 -12.64 8.36 14.74
N MET A 135 -11.67 9.20 15.09
CA MET A 135 -10.67 8.89 16.12
C MET A 135 -11.27 8.77 17.52
N ASN A 136 -12.42 9.43 17.79
CA ASN A 136 -13.18 9.28 19.02
C ASN A 136 -14.16 8.09 19.01
N GLY A 137 -14.02 7.17 18.04
CA GLY A 137 -14.83 5.94 17.97
C GLY A 137 -16.22 6.14 17.35
N HIS A 138 -16.49 7.28 16.71
CA HIS A 138 -17.74 7.50 15.99
C HIS A 138 -17.57 7.17 14.49
N PRO A 139 -18.12 6.04 14.00
CA PRO A 139 -17.97 5.64 12.61
C PRO A 139 -18.67 6.62 11.65
N LEU A 140 -18.21 6.66 10.40
CA LEU A 140 -18.78 7.52 9.36
C LEU A 140 -20.15 7.00 8.93
N SER A 141 -21.16 7.87 8.91
CA SER A 141 -22.44 7.56 8.27
C SER A 141 -22.30 7.51 6.74
N ASP A 142 -23.23 6.88 6.03
CA ASP A 142 -23.25 6.89 4.56
C ASP A 142 -23.29 8.33 4.00
N ALA A 143 -24.00 9.23 4.70
CA ALA A 143 -24.07 10.64 4.34
C ALA A 143 -22.72 11.37 4.54
N ASP A 144 -21.98 11.04 5.61
CA ASP A 144 -20.61 11.53 5.80
C ASP A 144 -19.71 11.04 4.68
N VAL A 145 -19.75 9.74 4.36
CA VAL A 145 -18.96 9.15 3.26
C VAL A 145 -19.26 9.81 1.93
N ALA A 146 -20.54 9.94 1.55
CA ALA A 146 -20.94 10.62 0.32
C ALA A 146 -20.42 12.08 0.28
N LYS A 147 -20.51 12.80 1.40
CA LYS A 147 -20.06 14.20 1.50
C LYS A 147 -18.54 14.32 1.37
N LEU A 148 -17.78 13.47 2.06
CA LEU A 148 -16.32 13.46 1.98
C LEU A 148 -15.86 13.10 0.57
N ALA A 149 -16.44 12.06 -0.02
CA ALA A 149 -16.14 11.61 -1.38
C ALA A 149 -16.45 12.69 -2.44
N GLY A 150 -17.59 13.38 -2.30
CA GLY A 150 -17.91 14.54 -3.14
C GLY A 150 -16.89 15.67 -2.98
N GLY A 151 -16.42 15.91 -1.75
CA GLY A 151 -15.33 16.83 -1.46
C GLY A 151 -14.07 16.56 -2.27
N LEU A 152 -13.64 15.30 -2.35
CA LEU A 152 -12.41 14.89 -3.03
C LEU A 152 -12.42 15.15 -4.55
N LEU A 153 -13.59 15.21 -5.17
CA LEU A 153 -13.73 15.56 -6.59
C LEU A 153 -13.31 17.02 -6.87
N ASN A 154 -13.20 17.87 -5.84
CA ASN A 154 -12.55 19.17 -5.95
C ASN A 154 -11.06 19.04 -5.61
N LYS A 155 -10.19 19.31 -6.59
CA LYS A 155 -8.72 19.21 -6.44
C LYS A 155 -8.16 20.00 -5.26
N ARG A 156 -8.69 21.20 -4.95
CA ARG A 156 -8.22 22.00 -3.80
C ARG A 156 -8.54 21.32 -2.47
N VAL A 157 -9.66 20.62 -2.38
CA VAL A 157 -10.02 19.83 -1.18
C VAL A 157 -9.12 18.61 -1.08
N ARG A 158 -8.95 17.86 -2.18
CA ARG A 158 -8.05 16.70 -2.22
C ARG A 158 -6.61 17.06 -1.84
N ASP A 159 -6.06 18.12 -2.42
CA ASP A 159 -4.68 18.54 -2.16
C ASP A 159 -4.54 19.03 -0.69
N ALA A 160 -5.58 19.65 -0.12
CA ALA A 160 -5.62 19.99 1.30
C ALA A 160 -5.65 18.74 2.20
N VAL A 161 -6.40 17.72 1.81
CA VAL A 161 -6.43 16.44 2.52
C VAL A 161 -5.05 15.76 2.51
N VAL A 162 -4.38 15.76 1.35
CA VAL A 162 -3.00 15.27 1.25
C VAL A 162 -2.10 16.06 2.21
N ALA A 163 -2.16 17.39 2.18
CA ALA A 163 -1.35 18.23 3.05
C ALA A 163 -1.61 17.98 4.54
N ILE A 164 -2.87 17.79 4.95
CA ILE A 164 -3.24 17.40 6.32
C ILE A 164 -2.60 16.08 6.70
N GLY A 165 -2.66 15.07 5.81
CA GLY A 165 -2.07 13.76 6.09
C GLY A 165 -0.53 13.75 6.10
N LEU A 166 0.13 14.82 5.64
CA LEU A 166 1.57 15.01 5.80
C LEU A 166 1.96 15.70 7.13
N THR A 167 0.99 15.98 8.00
CA THR A 167 1.21 16.45 9.38
C THR A 167 1.11 15.28 10.38
N GLY A 168 1.04 15.57 11.69
CA GLY A 168 0.76 14.58 12.74
C GLY A 168 -0.59 13.85 12.57
N ARG A 169 -1.47 14.30 11.66
CA ARG A 169 -2.79 13.72 11.42
C ARG A 169 -2.83 12.60 10.37
N ARG A 170 -1.67 12.07 9.95
CA ARG A 170 -1.55 11.03 8.90
C ARG A 170 -2.45 9.83 9.13
N GLU A 171 -2.39 9.23 10.31
CA GLU A 171 -3.11 7.98 10.59
C GLU A 171 -4.62 8.20 10.63
N ALA A 172 -5.07 9.31 11.22
CA ALA A 172 -6.49 9.69 11.20
C ALA A 172 -7.00 9.91 9.76
N ALA A 173 -6.19 10.53 8.90
CA ALA A 173 -6.54 10.72 7.50
C ALA A 173 -6.58 9.37 6.76
N ARG A 174 -5.57 8.52 6.95
CA ARG A 174 -5.52 7.15 6.38
C ARG A 174 -6.78 6.37 6.76
N ALA A 175 -7.12 6.30 8.04
CA ALA A 175 -8.27 5.54 8.54
C ALA A 175 -9.59 6.02 7.90
N VAL A 176 -9.84 7.34 7.88
CA VAL A 176 -11.02 7.93 7.26
C VAL A 176 -11.09 7.62 5.76
N PHE A 177 -10.00 7.83 5.03
CA PHE A 177 -10.02 7.67 3.58
C PHE A 177 -9.94 6.22 3.11
N ALA A 178 -9.40 5.31 3.94
CA ALA A 178 -9.56 3.88 3.77
C ALA A 178 -11.05 3.50 3.85
N ASP A 179 -11.78 3.93 4.89
CA ASP A 179 -13.22 3.66 5.01
C ASP A 179 -14.03 4.23 3.83
N VAL A 180 -13.73 5.47 3.41
CA VAL A 180 -14.35 6.07 2.22
C VAL A 180 -14.05 5.23 0.97
N THR A 181 -12.80 4.84 0.73
CA THR A 181 -12.38 4.04 -0.44
C THR A 181 -13.14 2.72 -0.55
N ARG A 182 -13.40 2.05 0.59
CA ARG A 182 -14.12 0.79 0.63
C ARG A 182 -15.62 0.92 0.34
N ARG A 183 -16.21 2.10 0.55
CA ARG A 183 -17.67 2.28 0.53
C ARG A 183 -18.18 3.00 -0.71
N VAL A 184 -17.34 3.78 -1.38
CA VAL A 184 -17.73 4.57 -2.56
C VAL A 184 -17.38 3.89 -3.88
N CYS A 185 -17.92 4.40 -4.98
CA CYS A 185 -17.67 3.92 -6.34
C CYS A 185 -17.25 5.05 -7.30
N GLY A 186 -16.76 4.68 -8.48
CA GLY A 186 -16.46 5.60 -9.57
C GLY A 186 -15.31 6.57 -9.27
N PRO A 187 -15.31 7.79 -9.84
CA PRO A 187 -14.18 8.71 -9.75
C PRO A 187 -13.77 9.07 -8.31
N ALA A 188 -14.73 9.18 -7.39
CA ALA A 188 -14.43 9.50 -6.00
C ALA A 188 -13.69 8.37 -5.27
N ARG A 189 -13.89 7.12 -5.71
CA ARG A 189 -13.13 5.97 -5.21
C ARG A 189 -11.67 6.07 -5.63
N ALA A 190 -11.39 6.45 -6.88
CA ALA A 190 -10.03 6.67 -7.35
C ALA A 190 -9.33 7.80 -6.58
N GLU A 191 -10.03 8.90 -6.29
CA GLU A 191 -9.47 10.01 -5.50
C GLU A 191 -9.16 9.57 -4.05
N ALA A 192 -10.07 8.86 -3.40
CA ALA A 192 -9.87 8.37 -2.03
C ALA A 192 -8.72 7.34 -1.96
N ALA A 193 -8.69 6.36 -2.87
CA ALA A 193 -7.62 5.38 -2.96
C ALA A 193 -6.26 6.04 -3.24
N THR A 194 -6.24 7.08 -4.09
CA THR A 194 -5.00 7.84 -4.35
C THR A 194 -4.50 8.57 -3.10
N ILE A 195 -5.38 9.13 -2.28
CA ILE A 195 -4.99 9.72 -1.00
C ILE A 195 -4.36 8.65 -0.10
N VAL A 196 -5.00 7.50 0.04
CA VAL A 196 -4.45 6.37 0.83
C VAL A 196 -3.07 5.96 0.32
N ALA A 197 -2.89 5.87 -1.00
CA ALA A 197 -1.60 5.59 -1.62
C ALA A 197 -0.54 6.63 -1.25
N VAL A 198 -0.85 7.92 -1.35
CA VAL A 198 0.09 8.99 -0.95
C VAL A 198 0.48 8.85 0.52
N LEU A 199 -0.48 8.64 1.42
CA LEU A 199 -0.18 8.52 2.86
C LEU A 199 0.66 7.27 3.17
N ALA A 200 0.36 6.15 2.50
CA ALA A 200 1.14 4.92 2.60
C ALA A 200 2.58 5.09 2.09
N TYR A 201 2.78 5.87 1.02
CA TYR A 201 4.10 6.19 0.50
C TYR A 201 4.98 6.90 1.54
N PHE A 202 4.44 7.94 2.19
CA PHE A 202 5.17 8.68 3.23
C PHE A 202 5.32 7.90 4.55
N ALA A 203 4.47 6.91 4.79
CA ALA A 203 4.60 5.99 5.92
C ALA A 203 5.55 4.80 5.62
N CYS A 204 6.14 4.74 4.42
CA CYS A 204 6.92 3.60 3.93
C CYS A 204 6.14 2.26 4.01
N ASP A 205 4.81 2.31 3.87
CA ASP A 205 3.94 1.14 3.82
C ASP A 205 3.76 0.72 2.36
N GLY A 206 4.79 0.06 1.82
CA GLY A 206 4.83 -0.33 0.41
C GLY A 206 3.72 -1.32 0.00
N ALA A 207 3.20 -2.10 0.97
CA ALA A 207 2.14 -3.05 0.72
C ALA A 207 0.79 -2.34 0.54
N LEU A 208 0.38 -1.48 1.49
CA LEU A 208 -0.83 -0.68 1.34
C LEU A 208 -0.73 0.23 0.11
N LEU A 209 0.42 0.86 -0.10
CA LEU A 209 0.66 1.74 -1.26
C LEU A 209 0.31 1.04 -2.58
N ARG A 210 0.84 -0.16 -2.82
CA ARG A 210 0.56 -0.90 -4.06
C ARG A 210 -0.92 -1.24 -4.20
N MET A 211 -1.56 -1.71 -3.13
CA MET A 211 -2.99 -2.04 -3.16
C MET A 211 -3.84 -0.80 -3.46
N ALA A 212 -3.56 0.31 -2.79
CA ALA A 212 -4.29 1.56 -3.00
C ALA A 212 -4.09 2.10 -4.43
N LEU A 213 -2.89 1.97 -5.00
CA LEU A 213 -2.64 2.31 -6.40
C LEU A 213 -3.40 1.40 -7.37
N GLU A 214 -3.42 0.09 -7.12
CA GLU A 214 -4.19 -0.87 -7.92
C GLU A 214 -5.69 -0.53 -7.92
N GLU A 215 -6.26 -0.18 -6.76
CA GLU A 215 -7.65 0.27 -6.64
C GLU A 215 -7.89 1.58 -7.42
N ALA A 216 -7.01 2.57 -7.25
CA ALA A 216 -7.14 3.86 -7.95
C ALA A 216 -7.06 3.71 -9.47
N GLN A 217 -6.11 2.90 -9.96
CA GLN A 217 -5.89 2.67 -11.39
C GLN A 217 -7.00 1.83 -12.02
N ARG A 218 -7.58 0.89 -11.27
CA ARG A 218 -8.74 0.11 -11.74
C ARG A 218 -9.95 0.99 -12.03
N GLU A 219 -10.20 1.97 -11.17
CA GLU A 219 -11.32 2.92 -11.33
C GLU A 219 -11.00 4.05 -12.32
N ALA A 220 -9.75 4.54 -12.33
CA ALA A 220 -9.31 5.63 -13.18
C ALA A 220 -7.86 5.43 -13.68
N PRO A 221 -7.65 4.69 -14.78
CA PRO A 221 -6.30 4.36 -15.28
C PRO A 221 -5.41 5.57 -15.62
N LYS A 222 -6.03 6.73 -15.86
CA LYS A 222 -5.34 7.99 -16.20
C LYS A 222 -5.31 8.99 -15.04
N HIS A 223 -5.54 8.55 -13.80
CA HIS A 223 -5.55 9.44 -12.64
C HIS A 223 -4.15 10.02 -12.41
N SER A 224 -3.99 11.33 -12.65
CA SER A 224 -2.67 11.96 -12.73
C SER A 224 -1.84 11.82 -11.47
N LEU A 225 -2.47 11.97 -10.30
CA LEU A 225 -1.77 11.86 -9.02
C LEU A 225 -1.38 10.40 -8.70
N ALA A 226 -2.24 9.43 -9.05
CA ALA A 226 -1.91 8.01 -8.86
C ALA A 226 -0.73 7.59 -9.76
N LEU A 227 -0.71 8.05 -11.02
CA LEU A 227 0.41 7.81 -11.93
C LEU A 227 1.71 8.45 -11.43
N MET A 228 1.63 9.66 -10.86
CA MET A 228 2.79 10.34 -10.27
C MET A 228 3.36 9.56 -9.08
N VAL A 229 2.50 9.05 -8.19
CA VAL A 229 2.92 8.23 -7.04
C VAL A 229 3.48 6.89 -7.50
N ALA A 230 2.86 6.23 -8.49
CA ALA A 230 3.37 4.98 -9.07
C ALA A 230 4.77 5.19 -9.68
N TYR A 231 4.97 6.28 -10.42
CA TYR A 231 6.29 6.63 -10.96
C TYR A 231 7.32 6.86 -9.86
N ALA A 232 6.95 7.58 -8.79
CA ALA A 232 7.84 7.82 -7.65
C ALA A 232 8.21 6.51 -6.93
N LEU A 233 7.29 5.55 -6.85
CA LEU A 233 7.56 4.21 -6.33
C LEU A 233 8.49 3.43 -7.25
N ASP A 234 8.23 3.40 -8.56
CA ASP A 234 9.04 2.64 -9.52
C ASP A 234 10.48 3.18 -9.61
N MET A 235 10.64 4.49 -9.51
CA MET A 235 11.94 5.17 -9.49
C MET A 235 12.62 5.19 -8.11
N GLN A 236 12.00 4.57 -7.09
CA GLN A 236 12.51 4.55 -5.71
C GLN A 236 12.87 5.95 -5.20
N ILE A 237 12.06 6.96 -5.54
CA ILE A 237 12.25 8.33 -5.05
C ILE A 237 12.11 8.31 -3.53
N HIS A 238 13.00 8.99 -2.83
CA HIS A 238 12.92 9.07 -1.36
C HIS A 238 11.75 9.98 -0.95
N PRO A 239 10.97 9.66 0.12
CA PRO A 239 9.84 10.47 0.55
C PRO A 239 10.14 11.97 0.70
N THR A 240 11.30 12.32 1.27
CA THR A 240 11.70 13.73 1.42
C THR A 240 11.83 14.47 0.08
N LYS A 241 12.30 13.80 -0.99
CA LYS A 241 12.35 14.37 -2.34
C LYS A 241 10.97 14.45 -2.98
N PHE A 242 10.13 13.43 -2.75
CA PHE A 242 8.76 13.45 -3.28
C PHE A 242 7.92 14.55 -2.62
N GLU A 243 8.21 14.86 -1.36
CA GLU A 243 7.60 15.96 -0.61
C GLU A 243 7.80 17.32 -1.29
N GLU A 244 8.96 17.55 -1.92
CA GLU A 244 9.26 18.76 -2.68
C GLU A 244 8.31 18.92 -3.88
N ALA A 245 7.93 17.81 -4.52
CA ALA A 245 6.95 17.82 -5.62
C ALA A 245 5.52 18.12 -5.13
N LEU A 246 5.23 17.94 -3.84
CA LEU A 246 3.93 18.23 -3.23
C LEU A 246 3.85 19.61 -2.56
N VAL A 247 4.88 20.46 -2.70
CA VAL A 247 4.89 21.84 -2.16
C VAL A 247 3.61 22.64 -2.47
N PRO A 248 3.04 22.61 -3.69
CA PRO A 248 1.78 23.30 -3.97
C PRO A 248 0.63 22.85 -3.07
N SER A 249 0.59 21.57 -2.70
CA SER A 249 -0.43 21.04 -1.80
C SER A 249 -0.27 21.61 -0.38
N ARG A 250 0.94 21.93 0.07
CA ARG A 250 1.14 22.49 1.43
C ARG A 250 0.67 23.93 1.56
N GLN A 251 0.83 24.70 0.48
CA GLN A 251 0.38 26.10 0.44
C GLN A 251 -1.16 26.20 0.48
N ILE A 252 -1.88 25.16 0.02
CA ILE A 252 -3.34 25.15 -0.04
C ILE A 252 -4.00 25.36 1.33
N LEU A 253 -3.39 24.89 2.42
CA LEU A 253 -3.96 25.03 3.75
C LEU A 253 -3.97 26.50 4.18
N ALA A 254 -2.85 27.20 3.94
CA ALA A 254 -2.76 28.64 4.16
C ALA A 254 -3.73 29.41 3.26
N GLU A 255 -3.81 29.07 1.96
CA GLU A 255 -4.76 29.70 1.03
C GLU A 255 -6.23 29.53 1.45
N LEU A 256 -6.57 28.39 2.05
CA LEU A 256 -7.92 28.09 2.53
C LEU A 256 -8.17 28.62 3.95
N GLY A 257 -7.17 29.22 4.60
CA GLY A 257 -7.25 29.67 6.00
C GLY A 257 -7.51 28.51 6.96
N ILE A 258 -6.94 27.33 6.68
CA ILE A 258 -7.07 26.12 7.50
C ILE A 258 -5.84 26.00 8.37
N VAL A 259 -6.06 25.96 9.68
CA VAL A 259 -5.06 25.57 10.67
C VAL A 259 -5.36 24.12 11.04
N VAL A 260 -4.36 23.25 10.90
CA VAL A 260 -4.45 21.85 11.32
C VAL A 260 -4.05 21.82 12.79
N PRO A 261 -4.95 21.44 13.71
CA PRO A 261 -4.57 21.27 15.10
C PRO A 261 -3.59 20.10 15.22
N ASP A 262 -2.66 20.18 16.17
CA ASP A 262 -1.77 19.07 16.52
C ASP A 262 -2.59 17.81 16.84
#